data_AF-B2AF65-F1
#
_entry.id   AF-B2AF65-F1
#
_cell.length_a   1.000
_cell.length_b   1.000
_cell.length_c   1.000
_cell.angle_alpha   90.00
_cell.angle_beta   90.00
_cell.angle_gamma   90.00
#
_symmetry.space_group_name_H-M   'P 1'
#
loop_
_entity.id
_entity.type
_entity.pdbx_description
1 polymer ?
#
loop_
_entity_poly.entity_id
_entity_poly.type
_entity_poly.pdbx_seq_one_letter_code
_entity_poly.pdbx_strand_id
1 'polypeptide(L)'
;MDPLATAQTPDQYLAFPIQHQQLPRPKMTLPPPLGRLRLASPENILRLGVVCTSGFRYSEHFIWERTAHDRHPRSTVTFFRHEVAEFIKNPEFIALVAVDAYDPDESSKPEAIKPVDNGWTPPPAGIPVVVGLGIWRLQPGSSRVGSIRMKRVGPYPELPDHNFKGLNQKRSKAFEDAAIEGRNYSFTIAKWSVKLTDINNDN
;
A
#
# COMPACT_ATOMS: atom_id res chain seq x y z
N MET A 1 -18.19 -61.65 59.98
CA MET A 1 -17.83 -60.82 61.14
C MET A 1 -17.06 -59.63 60.60
N ASP A 2 -17.68 -58.46 60.71
CA ASP A 2 -17.04 -57.15 60.57
C ASP A 2 -16.07 -56.93 61.77
N PRO A 3 -15.05 -56.05 61.68
CA PRO A 3 -15.39 -54.63 61.85
C PRO A 3 -14.60 -53.64 60.97
N LEU A 4 -15.37 -52.71 60.40
CA LEU A 4 -15.20 -51.26 60.48
C LEU A 4 -13.76 -50.71 60.59
N ALA A 5 -13.28 -50.15 59.48
CA ALA A 5 -12.24 -49.12 59.51
C ALA A 5 -12.86 -47.75 59.16
N THR A 6 -12.74 -46.89 60.15
CA THR A 6 -13.18 -45.51 60.30
C THR A 6 -12.80 -44.56 59.16
N ALA A 7 -13.70 -43.62 58.90
CA ALA A 7 -13.57 -42.50 57.98
C ALA A 7 -12.35 -41.58 58.25
N GLN A 8 -11.76 -41.05 57.18
CA GLN A 8 -10.99 -39.81 57.20
C GLN A 8 -11.35 -38.96 55.98
N THR A 9 -12.02 -37.84 56.23
CA THR A 9 -11.89 -36.58 55.49
C THR A 9 -11.53 -35.52 56.55
N PRO A 10 -10.62 -34.57 56.26
CA PRO A 10 -11.02 -33.41 55.47
C PRO A 10 -9.95 -32.79 54.57
N ASP A 11 -10.44 -32.16 53.49
CA ASP A 11 -9.97 -30.92 52.89
C ASP A 11 -8.57 -30.42 53.25
N GLN A 12 -7.58 -30.69 52.38
CA GLN A 12 -6.45 -29.80 52.17
C GLN A 12 -6.09 -29.77 50.69
N TYR A 13 -6.98 -29.21 49.85
CA TYR A 13 -6.52 -28.63 48.59
C TYR A 13 -5.68 -27.40 48.93
N LEU A 14 -4.36 -27.58 48.82
CA LEU A 14 -3.40 -26.50 48.81
C LEU A 14 -3.78 -25.52 47.69
N ALA A 15 -4.34 -24.38 48.08
CA ALA A 15 -4.48 -23.23 47.20
C ALA A 15 -3.06 -22.76 46.85
N PHE A 16 -2.56 -23.18 45.69
CA PHE A 16 -1.38 -22.57 45.11
C PHE A 16 -1.74 -21.12 44.79
N PRO A 17 -1.04 -20.12 45.38
CA PRO A 17 -1.24 -18.75 44.96
C PRO A 17 -0.79 -18.67 43.50
N ILE A 18 -1.74 -18.45 42.59
CA ILE A 18 -1.45 -18.03 41.23
C ILE A 18 -0.83 -16.64 41.36
N GLN A 19 0.49 -16.59 41.51
CA GLN A 19 1.22 -15.36 41.32
C GLN A 19 1.06 -15.02 39.84
N HIS A 20 0.20 -14.04 39.56
CA HIS A 20 0.22 -13.32 38.30
C HIS A 20 1.58 -12.63 38.19
N GLN A 21 2.61 -13.39 37.79
CA GLN A 21 3.84 -12.81 37.29
C GLN A 21 3.44 -12.05 36.04
N GLN A 22 3.27 -10.74 36.20
CA GLN A 22 3.23 -9.82 35.08
C GLN A 22 4.58 -9.95 34.39
N LEU A 23 4.61 -10.79 33.34
CA LEU A 23 5.73 -10.84 32.42
C LEU A 23 6.00 -9.39 32.00
N PRO A 24 7.26 -8.91 32.06
CA PRO A 24 7.59 -7.56 31.65
C PRO A 24 7.07 -7.37 30.23
N ARG A 25 6.17 -6.40 30.06
CA ARG A 25 5.66 -6.04 28.73
C ARG A 25 6.87 -5.82 27.83
N PRO A 26 6.95 -6.50 26.66
CA PRO A 26 8.06 -6.31 25.75
C PRO A 26 8.22 -4.81 25.52
N LYS A 27 9.43 -4.30 25.78
CA LYS A 27 9.75 -2.90 25.45
C LYS A 27 9.46 -2.73 23.97
N MET A 28 8.42 -1.97 23.64
CA MET A 28 8.12 -1.61 22.26
C MET A 28 9.27 -0.75 21.75
N THR A 29 10.25 -1.38 21.11
CA THR A 29 11.20 -0.68 20.25
C THR A 29 10.41 -0.06 19.11
N LEU A 30 10.51 1.27 18.97
CA LEU A 30 9.98 1.97 17.81
C LEU A 30 10.60 1.33 16.54
N PRO A 31 9.79 1.05 15.50
CA PRO A 31 10.33 0.54 14.26
C PRO A 31 11.35 1.55 13.70
N PRO A 32 12.42 1.08 13.04
CA PRO A 32 13.42 1.96 12.45
C PRO A 32 12.73 2.94 11.46
N PRO A 33 13.20 4.20 11.37
CA PRO A 33 12.66 5.15 10.42
C PRO A 33 12.73 4.59 9.00
N LEU A 34 11.63 4.63 8.25
CA LEU A 34 11.58 4.17 6.86
C LEU A 34 12.24 5.16 5.87
N GLY A 35 13.05 6.09 6.37
CA GLY A 35 13.67 7.17 5.59
C GLY A 35 12.62 8.00 4.87
N ARG A 36 12.73 8.08 3.54
CA ARG A 36 11.80 8.80 2.65
C ARG A 36 10.50 8.04 2.35
N LEU A 37 10.33 6.84 2.90
CA LEU A 37 9.11 6.05 2.72
C LEU A 37 8.13 6.31 3.85
N ARG A 38 6.84 6.39 3.52
CA ARG A 38 5.75 6.46 4.51
C ARG A 38 4.51 5.74 3.99
N LEU A 39 3.54 5.51 4.87
CA LEU A 39 2.22 5.02 4.44
C LEU A 39 1.55 6.02 3.50
N ALA A 40 0.91 5.51 2.46
CA ALA A 40 0.09 6.28 1.55
C ALA A 40 -1.14 6.84 2.29
N SER A 41 -1.48 8.09 2.00
CA SER A 41 -2.67 8.79 2.52
C SER A 41 -3.62 9.15 1.37
N PRO A 42 -4.91 9.41 1.64
CA PRO A 42 -5.85 9.80 0.59
C PRO A 42 -5.45 11.07 -0.17
N GLU A 43 -4.74 12.00 0.46
CA GLU A 43 -4.24 13.23 -0.18
C GLU A 43 -3.24 12.92 -1.32
N ASN A 44 -2.66 11.72 -1.33
CA ASN A 44 -1.69 11.30 -2.33
C ASN A 44 -2.37 10.79 -3.61
N ILE A 45 -3.67 10.45 -3.58
CA ILE A 45 -4.36 9.76 -4.69
C ILE A 45 -4.28 10.54 -6.00
N LEU A 46 -4.55 11.86 -5.98
CA LEU A 46 -4.57 12.66 -7.21
C LEU A 46 -3.22 12.68 -7.91
N ARG A 47 -2.15 12.81 -7.12
CA ARG A 47 -0.76 12.78 -7.58
C ARG A 47 -0.33 11.38 -8.01
N LEU A 48 -0.65 10.36 -7.22
CA LEU A 48 -0.29 8.98 -7.52
C LEU A 48 -0.91 8.49 -8.83
N GLY A 49 -2.09 8.98 -9.23
CA GLY A 49 -2.61 8.72 -10.58
C GLY A 49 -1.66 9.17 -11.70
N VAL A 50 -1.02 10.33 -11.53
CA VAL A 50 -0.04 10.89 -12.48
C VAL A 50 1.28 10.10 -12.44
N VAL A 51 1.77 9.81 -11.22
CA VAL A 51 2.99 9.02 -11.00
C VAL A 51 2.86 7.62 -11.58
N CYS A 52 1.77 6.92 -11.28
CA CYS A 52 1.50 5.58 -11.81
C CYS A 52 1.38 5.60 -13.33
N THR A 53 0.65 6.55 -13.91
CA THR A 53 0.55 6.67 -15.39
C THR A 53 1.93 6.82 -16.02
N SER A 54 2.79 7.66 -15.43
CA SER A 54 4.14 7.92 -15.95
C SER A 54 5.09 6.75 -15.75
N GLY A 55 5.06 6.13 -14.56
CA GLY A 55 5.94 5.01 -14.22
C GLY A 55 5.56 3.71 -14.92
N PHE A 56 4.28 3.44 -15.10
CA PHE A 56 3.82 2.24 -15.79
C PHE A 56 3.89 2.35 -17.30
N ARG A 57 3.98 3.55 -17.90
CA ARG A 57 3.96 3.73 -19.35
C ARG A 57 4.92 2.81 -20.11
N TYR A 58 6.07 2.49 -19.50
CA TYR A 58 7.13 1.65 -20.06
C TYR A 58 6.99 0.16 -19.73
N SER A 59 5.98 -0.25 -18.95
CA SER A 59 5.79 -1.65 -18.62
C SER A 59 5.07 -2.38 -19.75
N GLU A 60 5.46 -3.63 -19.96
CA GLU A 60 4.78 -4.54 -20.91
C GLU A 60 3.28 -4.66 -20.60
N HIS A 61 2.93 -4.66 -19.32
CA HIS A 61 1.55 -4.71 -18.86
C HIS A 61 0.76 -3.46 -19.31
N PHE A 62 1.34 -2.27 -19.21
CA PHE A 62 0.68 -1.04 -19.68
C PHE A 62 0.51 -1.06 -21.19
N ILE A 63 1.54 -1.45 -21.94
CA ILE A 63 1.47 -1.55 -23.41
C ILE A 63 0.39 -2.55 -23.83
N TRP A 64 0.29 -3.67 -23.12
CA TRP A 64 -0.71 -4.71 -23.36
C TRP A 64 -2.14 -4.24 -23.09
N GLU A 65 -2.39 -3.63 -21.94
CA GLU A 65 -3.73 -3.26 -21.49
C GLU A 65 -4.21 -1.90 -21.99
N ARG A 66 -3.31 -0.92 -22.12
CA ARG A 66 -3.65 0.49 -22.36
C ARG A 66 -3.48 0.90 -23.81
N THR A 67 -4.02 0.08 -24.71
CA THR A 67 -3.88 0.25 -26.17
C THR A 67 -4.46 1.56 -26.72
N ALA A 68 -5.31 2.25 -25.94
CA ALA A 68 -5.93 3.52 -26.33
C ALA A 68 -5.50 4.69 -25.43
N HIS A 69 -4.39 4.55 -24.68
CA HIS A 69 -3.88 5.60 -23.79
C HIS A 69 -3.71 6.94 -24.51
N ASP A 70 -3.10 6.94 -25.70
CA ASP A 70 -2.79 8.19 -26.41
C ASP A 70 -4.04 8.99 -26.79
N ARG A 71 -5.16 8.29 -27.05
CA ARG A 71 -6.46 8.92 -27.36
C ARG A 71 -7.26 9.27 -26.10
N HIS A 72 -7.04 8.55 -25.01
CA HIS A 72 -7.81 8.65 -23.78
C HIS A 72 -6.92 8.71 -22.53
N PRO A 73 -5.95 9.66 -22.45
CA PRO A 73 -4.97 9.70 -21.36
C PRO A 73 -5.64 9.97 -20.00
N ARG A 74 -6.75 10.75 -20.00
CA ARG A 74 -7.55 11.02 -18.81
C ARG A 74 -8.15 9.74 -18.21
N SER A 75 -8.61 8.81 -19.05
CA SER A 75 -9.15 7.53 -18.59
C SER A 75 -8.09 6.72 -17.85
N THR A 76 -6.84 6.72 -18.33
CA THR A 76 -5.72 6.04 -17.67
C THR A 76 -5.39 6.64 -16.30
N VAL A 77 -5.30 7.98 -16.22
CA VAL A 77 -5.04 8.66 -14.94
C VAL A 77 -6.18 8.39 -13.94
N THR A 78 -7.44 8.47 -14.39
CA THR A 78 -8.61 8.16 -13.56
C THR A 78 -8.59 6.71 -13.07
N PHE A 79 -8.24 5.75 -13.94
CA PHE A 79 -8.08 4.34 -13.56
C PHE A 79 -7.10 4.19 -12.38
N PHE A 80 -5.89 4.73 -12.52
CA PHE A 80 -4.88 4.59 -11.47
C PHE A 80 -5.28 5.29 -10.16
N ARG A 81 -6.09 6.35 -10.20
CA ARG A 81 -6.62 6.97 -8.99
C ARG A 81 -7.57 6.05 -8.23
N HIS A 82 -8.46 5.37 -8.95
CA HIS A 82 -9.37 4.40 -8.37
C HIS A 82 -8.60 3.22 -7.78
N GLU A 83 -7.68 2.61 -8.53
CA GLU A 83 -6.80 1.54 -8.04
C GLU A 83 -6.07 1.93 -6.75
N VAL A 84 -5.40 3.09 -6.74
CA VAL A 84 -4.69 3.59 -5.56
C VAL A 84 -5.64 3.80 -4.39
N ALA A 85 -6.83 4.35 -4.63
CA ALA A 85 -7.82 4.52 -3.58
C ALA A 85 -8.27 3.17 -2.99
N GLU A 86 -8.46 2.15 -3.83
CA GLU A 86 -8.80 0.80 -3.38
C GLU A 86 -7.70 0.18 -2.53
N PHE A 87 -6.44 0.27 -2.97
CA PHE A 87 -5.30 -0.25 -2.21
C PHE A 87 -5.12 0.44 -0.86
N ILE A 88 -5.35 1.76 -0.77
CA ILE A 88 -5.29 2.50 0.50
C ILE A 88 -6.46 2.08 1.43
N LYS A 89 -7.65 1.84 0.87
CA LYS A 89 -8.85 1.46 1.63
C LYS A 89 -8.82 0.01 2.12
N ASN A 90 -8.20 -0.91 1.38
CA ASN A 90 -8.30 -2.34 1.63
C ASN A 90 -7.31 -2.83 2.72
N PRO A 91 -7.77 -3.54 3.78
CA PRO A 91 -6.93 -3.94 4.92
C PRO A 91 -5.95 -5.06 4.61
N GLU A 92 -6.14 -5.74 3.48
CA GLU A 92 -5.21 -6.75 2.99
C GLU A 92 -3.97 -6.16 2.34
N PHE A 93 -3.95 -4.84 2.06
CA PHE A 93 -2.84 -4.19 1.39
C PHE A 93 -2.09 -3.23 2.31
N ILE A 94 -0.77 -3.18 2.11
CA ILE A 94 0.11 -2.12 2.62
C ILE A 94 0.52 -1.28 1.43
N ALA A 95 0.11 0.00 1.43
CA ALA A 95 0.53 0.98 0.43
C ALA A 95 1.58 1.92 1.04
N LEU A 96 2.80 1.89 0.51
CA LEU A 96 3.88 2.82 0.88
C LEU A 96 4.16 3.77 -0.28
N VAL A 97 4.43 5.03 0.05
CA VAL A 97 4.86 6.04 -0.91
C VAL A 97 6.29 6.46 -0.63
N ALA A 98 7.03 6.75 -1.70
CA ALA A 98 8.30 7.46 -1.64
C ALA A 98 8.03 8.96 -1.79
N VAL A 99 8.68 9.76 -0.96
CA VAL A 99 8.59 11.23 -0.98
C VAL A 99 9.94 11.80 -1.43
N ASP A 100 9.90 12.78 -2.34
CA ASP A 100 11.07 13.54 -2.75
C ASP A 100 10.70 14.99 -3.10
N ALA A 101 11.71 15.83 -3.28
CA ALA A 101 11.54 17.20 -3.75
C ALA A 101 10.86 17.24 -5.12
N TYR A 102 9.83 18.09 -5.26
CA TYR A 102 9.16 18.29 -6.53
C TYR A 102 10.08 18.94 -7.55
N ASP A 103 10.19 18.30 -8.72
CA ASP A 103 10.89 18.80 -9.89
C ASP A 103 9.85 19.26 -10.93
N PRO A 104 9.76 20.57 -11.23
CA PRO A 104 8.83 21.10 -12.24
C PRO A 104 8.97 20.46 -13.63
N ASP A 105 10.18 19.99 -13.96
CA ASP A 105 10.49 19.37 -15.25
C ASP A 105 10.22 17.86 -15.26
N GLU A 106 9.75 17.26 -14.16
CA GLU A 106 9.49 15.81 -14.11
C GLU A 106 8.47 15.35 -15.17
N SER A 107 7.54 16.23 -15.57
CA SER A 107 6.43 15.88 -16.46
C SER A 107 6.85 15.79 -17.93
N SER A 108 7.98 16.40 -18.30
CA SER A 108 8.55 16.38 -19.65
C SER A 108 9.45 15.16 -19.91
N LYS A 109 9.89 14.46 -18.85
CA LYS A 109 10.78 13.30 -18.93
C LYS A 109 10.11 12.02 -19.47
N PRO A 110 8.88 11.65 -19.05
CA PRO A 110 8.24 10.44 -19.54
C PRO A 110 7.48 10.65 -20.85
N GLU A 111 7.44 9.60 -21.68
CA GLU A 111 6.62 9.50 -22.89
C GLU A 111 5.11 9.42 -22.61
N ALA A 112 4.71 9.27 -21.34
CA ALA A 112 3.33 9.16 -20.95
C ALA A 112 2.57 10.47 -21.22
N ILE A 113 1.53 10.38 -22.07
CA ILE A 113 0.64 11.50 -22.34
C ILE A 113 -0.24 11.71 -21.11
N LYS A 114 -0.15 12.90 -20.53
CA LYS A 114 -0.92 13.30 -19.36
C LYS A 114 -1.86 14.43 -19.75
N PRO A 115 -3.12 14.44 -19.30
CA PRO A 115 -3.99 15.60 -19.46
C PRO A 115 -3.35 16.82 -18.77
N VAL A 116 -3.39 17.97 -19.44
CA VAL A 116 -2.95 19.25 -18.85
C VAL A 116 -3.79 19.58 -17.63
N ASP A 117 -5.10 19.29 -17.69
CA ASP A 117 -6.09 19.47 -16.64
C ASP A 117 -6.28 18.19 -15.80
N ASN A 118 -5.19 17.52 -15.42
CA ASN A 118 -5.30 16.28 -14.68
C ASN A 118 -5.89 16.44 -13.27
N GLY A 119 -6.11 17.66 -12.76
CA GLY A 119 -6.76 17.90 -11.47
C GLY A 119 -5.83 17.76 -10.25
N TRP A 120 -4.53 17.53 -10.45
CA TRP A 120 -3.53 17.72 -9.41
C TRP A 120 -2.77 19.03 -9.65
N THR A 121 -2.69 19.87 -8.62
CA THR A 121 -1.94 21.13 -8.69
C THR A 121 -0.53 20.91 -8.17
N PRO A 122 0.50 21.11 -9.02
CA PRO A 122 1.88 20.99 -8.58
C PRO A 122 2.24 22.07 -7.56
N PRO A 123 2.99 21.74 -6.48
CA PRO A 123 3.52 22.75 -5.57
C PRO A 123 4.73 23.48 -6.19
N PRO A 124 5.30 24.48 -5.50
CA PRO A 124 6.59 25.04 -5.88
C PRO A 124 7.71 23.99 -5.93
N ALA A 125 8.74 24.27 -6.74
CA ALA A 125 9.93 23.43 -6.83
C ALA A 125 10.58 23.19 -5.45
N GLY A 126 11.12 22.01 -5.23
CA GLY A 126 11.78 21.64 -3.97
C GLY A 126 10.82 21.19 -2.87
N ILE A 127 9.52 21.45 -2.97
CA ILE A 127 8.53 21.02 -1.97
C ILE A 127 8.35 19.50 -2.03
N PRO A 128 8.38 18.78 -0.88
CA PRO A 128 8.21 17.34 -0.86
C PRO A 128 6.86 16.89 -1.45
N VAL A 129 6.91 15.97 -2.41
CA VAL A 129 5.76 15.32 -3.05
C VAL A 129 5.96 13.82 -3.12
N VAL A 130 4.88 13.07 -3.30
CA VAL A 130 4.99 11.63 -3.59
C VAL A 130 5.49 11.41 -5.03
N VAL A 131 6.53 10.61 -5.15
CA VAL A 131 7.22 10.29 -6.42
C VAL A 131 7.19 8.80 -6.77
N GLY A 132 6.74 7.96 -5.84
CA GLY A 132 6.65 6.53 -6.04
C GLY A 132 5.61 5.89 -5.13
N LEU A 133 5.19 4.69 -5.50
CA LEU A 133 4.23 3.88 -4.77
C LEU A 133 4.74 2.44 -4.78
N GLY A 134 4.55 1.73 -3.67
CA GLY A 134 4.77 0.30 -3.53
C GLY A 134 3.58 -0.31 -2.80
N ILE A 135 3.13 -1.47 -3.25
CA ILE A 135 1.93 -2.12 -2.74
C ILE A 135 2.23 -3.58 -2.43
N TRP A 136 1.93 -3.99 -1.21
CA TRP A 136 2.11 -5.37 -0.77
C TRP A 136 0.78 -5.91 -0.32
N ARG A 137 0.34 -6.99 -0.97
CA ARG A 137 -0.77 -7.79 -0.48
C ARG A 137 -0.27 -8.70 0.63
N LEU A 138 -0.97 -8.71 1.76
CA LEU A 138 -0.74 -9.62 2.84
C LEU A 138 -1.23 -11.03 2.45
N GLN A 139 -0.54 -12.05 2.98
CA GLN A 139 -0.98 -13.43 2.85
C GLN A 139 -2.41 -13.60 3.39
N PRO A 140 -3.26 -14.41 2.75
CA PRO A 140 -4.58 -14.75 3.28
C PRO A 140 -4.48 -15.26 4.73
N GLY A 141 -5.36 -14.75 5.60
CA GLY A 141 -5.36 -15.13 7.03
C GLY A 141 -4.24 -14.51 7.88
N SER A 142 -3.43 -13.60 7.33
CA SER A 142 -2.39 -12.89 8.08
C SER A 142 -2.96 -12.15 9.29
N SER A 143 -2.36 -12.36 10.46
CA SER A 143 -2.69 -11.62 11.69
C SER A 143 -2.36 -10.13 11.61
N ARG A 144 -1.66 -9.69 10.55
CA ARG A 144 -1.30 -8.29 10.33
C ARG A 144 -2.34 -7.51 9.52
N VAL A 145 -3.38 -8.16 9.00
CA VAL A 145 -4.47 -7.48 8.26
C VAL A 145 -5.05 -6.36 9.12
N GLY A 146 -5.12 -5.15 8.54
CA GLY A 146 -5.59 -3.95 9.24
C GLY A 146 -4.63 -3.36 10.29
N SER A 147 -3.55 -4.04 10.68
CA SER A 147 -2.61 -3.55 11.71
C SER A 147 -1.67 -2.44 11.21
N ILE A 148 -1.37 -2.40 9.90
CA ILE A 148 -0.46 -1.45 9.28
C ILE A 148 -1.29 -0.47 8.44
N ARG A 149 -1.81 0.57 9.11
CA ARG A 149 -2.68 1.59 8.50
C ARG A 149 -2.42 2.95 9.13
N MET A 150 -2.73 4.01 8.37
CA MET A 150 -2.79 5.35 8.96
C MET A 150 -3.91 5.42 9.98
N LYS A 151 -3.59 5.85 11.21
CA LYS A 151 -4.58 6.01 12.29
C LYS A 151 -5.52 7.19 12.06
N ARG A 152 -5.05 8.23 11.36
CA ARG A 152 -5.85 9.37 10.92
C ARG A 152 -5.84 9.41 9.41
N VAL A 153 -7.02 9.37 8.83
CA VAL A 153 -7.24 9.35 7.39
C VAL A 153 -8.06 10.60 7.08
N GLY A 154 -7.52 11.48 6.24
CA GLY A 154 -8.28 12.62 5.71
C GLY A 154 -9.42 12.14 4.79
N PRO A 155 -10.28 13.05 4.30
CA PRO A 155 -11.30 12.68 3.33
C PRO A 155 -10.65 12.12 2.07
N TYR A 156 -11.30 11.12 1.45
CA TYR A 156 -10.92 10.68 0.11
C TYR A 156 -11.37 11.74 -0.90
N PRO A 157 -10.56 12.04 -1.93
CA PRO A 157 -10.98 12.95 -2.98
C PRO A 157 -12.15 12.34 -3.75
N GLU A 158 -13.07 13.19 -4.20
CA GLU A 158 -14.07 12.79 -5.19
C GLU A 158 -13.36 12.49 -6.51
N LEU A 159 -13.62 11.30 -7.06
CA LEU A 159 -13.03 10.84 -8.30
C LEU A 159 -14.11 10.80 -9.38
N PRO A 160 -13.83 11.27 -10.61
CA PRO A 160 -14.73 11.04 -11.74
C PRO A 160 -14.97 9.56 -11.99
N ASP A 161 -16.12 9.23 -12.57
CA ASP A 161 -16.42 7.86 -12.98
C ASP A 161 -15.37 7.32 -13.95
N HIS A 162 -14.95 6.09 -13.70
CA HIS A 162 -14.01 5.41 -14.57
C HIS A 162 -14.73 4.89 -15.82
N ASN A 163 -14.47 5.52 -16.97
CA ASN A 163 -15.16 5.21 -18.23
C ASN A 163 -14.47 4.14 -19.10
N PHE A 164 -13.38 3.53 -18.61
CA PHE A 164 -12.62 2.43 -19.24
C PHE A 164 -12.14 2.67 -20.69
N LYS A 165 -12.28 3.87 -21.28
CA LYS A 165 -11.96 4.13 -22.70
C LYS A 165 -10.49 3.90 -23.05
N GLY A 166 -9.59 4.05 -22.09
CA GLY A 166 -8.16 3.81 -22.25
C GLY A 166 -7.73 2.36 -22.01
N LEU A 167 -8.65 1.45 -21.65
CA LEU A 167 -8.36 0.08 -21.24
C LEU A 167 -8.98 -0.92 -22.23
N ASN A 168 -8.19 -1.90 -22.64
CA ASN A 168 -8.70 -3.10 -23.28
C ASN A 168 -9.19 -4.10 -22.22
N GLN A 169 -10.50 -4.07 -21.91
CA GLN A 169 -11.08 -4.86 -20.83
C GLN A 169 -10.89 -6.37 -21.01
N LYS A 170 -10.91 -6.89 -22.25
CA LYS A 170 -10.67 -8.31 -22.52
C LYS A 170 -9.26 -8.72 -22.11
N ARG A 171 -8.27 -7.87 -22.39
CA ARG A 171 -6.87 -8.09 -22.01
C ARG A 171 -6.64 -7.95 -20.51
N SER A 172 -7.27 -6.96 -19.87
CA SER A 172 -7.27 -6.78 -18.41
C SER A 172 -7.81 -8.04 -17.72
N LYS A 173 -8.99 -8.49 -18.14
CA LYS A 173 -9.62 -9.68 -17.58
C LYS A 173 -8.76 -10.94 -17.76
N ALA A 174 -8.16 -11.13 -18.93
CA ALA A 174 -7.27 -12.26 -19.16
C ALA A 174 -6.04 -12.24 -18.25
N PHE A 175 -5.50 -11.04 -17.95
CA PHE A 175 -4.41 -10.89 -16.99
C PHE A 175 -4.86 -11.19 -15.56
N GLU A 176 -6.00 -10.66 -15.13
CA GLU A 176 -6.58 -10.93 -13.81
C GLU A 176 -6.86 -12.42 -13.59
N ASP A 177 -7.46 -13.09 -14.58
CA ASP A 177 -7.77 -14.52 -14.52
C ASP A 177 -6.47 -15.34 -14.37
N ALA A 178 -5.44 -15.04 -15.17
CA ALA A 178 -4.12 -15.68 -15.05
C ALA A 178 -3.43 -15.38 -13.70
N ALA A 179 -3.65 -14.20 -13.14
CA ALA A 179 -3.11 -13.82 -11.83
C ALA A 179 -3.82 -14.56 -10.67
N ILE A 180 -5.10 -14.86 -10.82
CA ILE A 180 -5.84 -15.65 -9.82
C ILE A 180 -5.38 -17.11 -9.84
N GLU A 181 -5.17 -17.67 -11.04
CA GLU A 181 -4.71 -19.06 -11.20
C GLU A 181 -3.29 -19.28 -10.66
N GLY A 182 -2.42 -18.27 -10.73
CA GLY A 182 -1.01 -18.34 -10.34
C GLY A 182 -0.68 -18.22 -8.84
N ARG A 183 -1.67 -18.05 -7.94
CA ARG A 183 -1.54 -17.94 -6.45
C ARG A 183 -0.13 -17.62 -5.91
N ASN A 184 0.33 -16.38 -6.10
CA ASN A 184 1.27 -15.63 -5.23
C ASN A 184 1.65 -14.32 -5.95
N TYR A 185 0.87 -13.25 -5.78
CA TYR A 185 1.25 -11.95 -6.36
C TYR A 185 1.63 -10.94 -5.27
N SER A 186 2.91 -10.55 -5.31
CA SER A 186 3.39 -9.23 -4.90
C SER A 186 3.31 -8.33 -6.14
N PHE A 187 2.49 -7.28 -6.09
CA PHE A 187 2.43 -6.28 -7.15
C PHE A 187 3.51 -5.22 -6.88
N THR A 188 4.64 -5.31 -7.58
CA THR A 188 5.69 -4.28 -7.48
C THR A 188 5.41 -3.17 -8.50
N ILE A 189 5.21 -1.94 -8.02
CA ILE A 189 5.04 -0.75 -8.86
C ILE A 189 6.40 -0.12 -9.20
N ALA A 190 6.46 0.40 -10.42
CA ALA A 190 7.44 1.31 -11.01
C ALA A 190 8.49 1.89 -10.04
N LYS A 191 9.71 1.36 -10.11
CA LYS A 191 10.90 2.06 -9.63
C LYS A 191 11.26 3.14 -10.65
N TRP A 192 10.92 4.38 -10.37
CA TRP A 192 11.69 5.50 -10.92
C TRP A 192 13.04 5.50 -10.21
N SER A 193 14.14 5.40 -10.97
CA SER A 193 15.46 5.59 -10.40
C SER A 193 15.64 7.09 -10.13
N VAL A 194 15.23 7.54 -8.95
CA VAL A 194 15.95 8.65 -8.34
C VAL A 194 17.32 8.07 -7.98
N LYS A 195 18.40 8.70 -8.46
CA LYS A 195 19.74 8.40 -7.96
C LYS A 195 19.70 8.62 -6.44
N LEU A 196 19.65 7.53 -5.68
CA LEU A 196 19.92 7.50 -4.26
C LEU A 196 21.43 7.72 -4.08
N THR A 197 21.94 8.90 -4.40
CA THR A 197 23.36 9.19 -4.17
C THR A 197 23.66 9.64 -2.74
N ASP A 198 22.69 9.94 -1.89
CA ASP A 198 22.98 10.56 -0.58
C ASP A 198 22.20 9.93 0.61
N ILE A 199 22.20 8.60 0.76
CA ILE A 199 21.71 7.96 2.00
C ILE A 199 22.84 7.49 2.93
N ASN A 200 24.08 7.44 2.48
CA ASN A 200 25.21 7.01 3.32
C ASN A 200 26.41 7.96 3.19
N ASN A 201 26.27 9.19 3.66
CA ASN A 201 27.41 10.02 4.07
C ASN A 201 26.90 11.07 5.05
N ASP A 202 26.81 10.69 6.32
CA ASP A 202 27.09 11.58 7.45
C ASP A 202 27.42 10.66 8.64
N ASN A 203 28.72 10.56 8.91
CA ASN A 203 29.29 10.10 10.18
C ASN A 203 29.07 11.17 11.25
#